data_AF-A0A507EYK0-F1
#
_entry.id   AF-A0A507EYK0-F1
#
_cell.length_a   1.000
_cell.length_b   1.000
_cell.length_c   1.000
_cell.angle_alpha   90.00
_cell.angle_beta   90.00
_cell.angle_gamma   90.00
#
_symmetry.space_group_name_H-M   'P 1'
#
loop_
_entity.id
_entity.type
_entity.pdbx_description
1 polymer ?
#
loop_
_entity_poly.entity_id
_entity_poly.type
_entity_poly.pdbx_seq_one_letter_code
_entity_poly.pdbx_strand_id
1 'polypeptide(L)'
;MSSQPIKPPPGHVYYFAYGSNMAAATMLRRQFHPVKSVVCVLPNYAISFNMAAIPYVEPAFATVYPIEDQDHVSLEQGLLTTAHGVVHLIPQNEFLRIVYSEGGNGHRDLAYNVETVTVNAVDSSECFEAVVFASPRELTSSDHWPSRRYLDLCVSGAIEQGLPPKYIEWMKNQPCYDPAKKTVLQRVGSYAFGIWFIPFTMLLFMPMVYLAKKEIKPPLLFPVCALGLSSLGRGVHKYAFRHIFGSGTNHA
;
A
#
# COMPACT_ATOMS: atom_id res chain seq x y z
N MET A 1 18.05 -13.38 24.64
CA MET A 1 16.72 -13.42 25.28
C MET A 1 15.83 -12.48 24.47
N SER A 2 14.80 -12.98 23.79
CA SER A 2 13.86 -12.11 23.08
C SER A 2 13.10 -11.31 24.13
N SER A 3 13.29 -9.99 24.18
CA SER A 3 12.43 -9.10 24.95
C SER A 3 10.99 -9.27 24.48
N GLN A 4 10.04 -9.26 25.42
CA GLN A 4 8.62 -9.23 25.07
C GLN A 4 8.32 -7.94 24.29
N PRO A 5 7.50 -8.00 23.21
CA PRO A 5 7.17 -6.82 22.43
C PRO A 5 6.37 -5.81 23.26
N ILE A 6 6.74 -4.54 23.15
CA ILE A 6 6.09 -3.41 23.79
C ILE A 6 4.68 -3.28 23.21
N LYS A 7 3.68 -3.31 24.10
CA LYS A 7 2.27 -3.13 23.74
C LYS A 7 1.89 -1.66 23.72
N PRO A 8 0.92 -1.26 22.89
CA PRO A 8 0.47 0.12 22.88
C PRO A 8 -0.21 0.48 24.21
N PRO A 9 -0.11 1.74 24.67
CA PRO A 9 -0.87 2.22 25.81
C PRO A 9 -2.38 2.19 25.51
N PRO A 10 -3.25 2.20 26.54
CA PRO A 10 -4.69 2.23 26.36
C PRO A 10 -5.15 3.35 25.41
N GLY A 11 -6.10 3.03 24.52
CA GLY A 11 -6.65 3.97 23.54
C GLY A 11 -5.74 4.28 22.35
N HIS A 12 -4.58 3.63 22.23
CA HIS A 12 -3.65 3.82 21.13
C HIS A 12 -3.32 2.52 20.40
N VAL A 13 -2.71 2.68 19.23
CA VAL A 13 -2.23 1.60 18.38
C VAL A 13 -0.82 1.93 17.91
N TYR A 14 0.06 0.92 17.92
CA TYR A 14 1.29 0.96 17.14
C TYR A 14 0.98 0.53 15.71
N TYR A 15 0.96 1.47 14.77
CA TYR A 15 0.68 1.21 13.37
C TYR A 15 1.99 1.18 12.56
N PHE A 16 2.32 0.04 11.96
CA PHE A 16 3.49 -0.11 11.10
C PHE A 16 3.18 0.31 9.65
N ALA A 17 3.73 1.44 9.24
CA ALA A 17 3.64 1.98 7.89
C ALA A 17 4.91 1.67 7.09
N TYR A 18 4.78 1.05 5.92
CA TYR A 18 5.89 0.71 5.02
C TYR A 18 5.74 1.32 3.61
N GLY A 19 4.65 2.05 3.36
CA GLY A 19 4.35 2.70 2.10
C GLY A 19 4.04 4.19 2.28
N SER A 20 3.06 4.71 1.54
CA SER A 20 2.76 6.15 1.54
C SER A 20 2.39 6.76 2.90
N ASN A 21 1.95 5.96 3.87
CA ASN A 21 1.64 6.42 5.23
C ASN A 21 2.88 6.81 6.04
N MET A 22 4.10 6.55 5.56
CA MET A 22 5.33 7.08 6.19
C MET A 22 5.51 8.59 5.97
N ALA A 23 4.92 9.14 4.91
CA ALA A 23 5.09 10.54 4.52
C ALA A 23 4.16 11.48 5.28
N ALA A 24 4.70 12.60 5.78
CA ALA A 24 3.93 13.61 6.51
C ALA A 24 2.76 14.17 5.68
N ALA A 25 2.95 14.32 4.36
CA ALA A 25 1.89 14.75 3.45
C ALA A 25 0.69 13.79 3.44
N THR A 26 0.93 12.48 3.55
CA THR A 26 -0.15 11.49 3.65
C THR A 26 -0.84 11.53 5.00
N MET A 27 -0.08 11.69 6.09
CA MET A 27 -0.60 11.83 7.45
C MET A 27 -1.59 13.01 7.54
N LEU A 28 -1.18 14.17 7.01
CA LEU A 28 -2.02 15.36 6.93
C LEU A 28 -3.30 15.11 6.13
N ARG A 29 -3.19 14.51 4.94
CA ARG A 29 -4.33 14.22 4.06
C ARG A 29 -5.30 13.22 4.68
N ARG A 30 -4.79 12.20 5.37
CA ARG A 30 -5.59 11.15 6.04
C ARG A 30 -5.99 11.52 7.48
N GLN A 31 -5.55 12.68 7.96
CA GLN A 31 -5.89 13.23 9.27
C GLN A 31 -5.54 12.26 10.40
N PHE A 32 -4.30 11.79 10.43
CA PHE A 32 -3.77 11.09 11.61
C PHE A 32 -2.45 11.72 12.06
N HIS A 33 -2.23 11.72 13.37
CA HIS A 33 -1.18 12.48 14.05
C HIS A 33 -0.42 11.54 15.00
N PRO A 34 0.72 10.98 14.56
CA PRO A 34 1.56 10.16 15.41
C PRO A 34 2.07 10.94 16.64
N VAL A 35 1.89 10.36 17.83
CA VAL A 35 2.47 10.84 19.09
C VAL A 35 3.98 10.54 19.11
N LYS A 36 4.35 9.39 18.55
CA LYS A 36 5.74 8.93 18.40
C LYS A 36 5.86 8.15 17.10
N SER A 37 6.99 8.31 16.43
CA SER A 37 7.38 7.54 15.24
C SER A 37 8.72 6.89 15.51
N VAL A 38 8.85 5.59 15.20
CA VAL A 38 10.11 4.83 15.37
C VAL A 38 10.37 4.04 14.10
N VAL A 39 11.58 4.16 13.54
CA VAL A 39 11.99 3.36 12.39
C VAL A 39 12.17 1.91 12.83
N CYS A 40 11.49 1.01 12.16
CA CYS A 40 11.47 -0.41 12.50
C CYS A 40 11.64 -1.27 11.25
N VAL A 41 12.10 -2.50 11.47
CA VAL A 41 12.05 -3.59 10.49
C VAL A 41 10.96 -4.58 10.91
N LEU A 42 10.23 -5.12 9.93
CA LEU A 42 9.28 -6.20 10.13
C LEU A 42 9.97 -7.52 9.74
N PRO A 43 10.51 -8.28 10.70
CA PRO A 43 11.17 -9.55 10.41
C PRO A 43 10.19 -10.55 9.80
N ASN A 44 10.69 -11.44 8.94
CA ASN A 44 9.92 -12.50 8.28
C ASN A 44 8.84 -12.03 7.29
N TYR A 45 8.79 -10.74 6.93
CA TYR A 45 7.95 -10.24 5.84
C TYR A 45 8.79 -9.56 4.78
N ALA A 46 8.50 -9.85 3.52
CA ALA A 46 9.03 -9.12 2.38
C ALA A 46 8.06 -7.99 2.01
N ILE A 47 8.62 -6.90 1.49
CA ILE A 47 7.86 -5.81 0.89
C ILE A 47 7.79 -5.98 -0.64
N SER A 48 6.66 -5.65 -1.23
CA SER A 48 6.49 -5.54 -2.67
C SER A 48 5.75 -4.26 -3.03
N PHE A 49 6.15 -3.57 -4.09
CA PHE A 49 5.42 -2.43 -4.66
C PHE A 49 4.49 -2.83 -5.82
N ASN A 50 4.25 -4.12 -5.99
CA ASN A 50 3.59 -4.68 -7.15
C ASN A 50 2.18 -5.21 -6.85
N MET A 51 1.56 -4.78 -5.75
CA MET A 51 0.17 -5.15 -5.46
C MET A 51 -0.76 -4.48 -6.47
N ALA A 52 -1.44 -5.27 -7.30
CA ALA A 52 -2.22 -4.79 -8.41
C ALA A 52 -3.35 -3.85 -7.96
N ALA A 53 -3.46 -2.71 -8.64
CA ALA A 53 -4.47 -1.69 -8.40
C ALA A 53 -5.19 -1.33 -9.72
N ILE A 54 -5.25 -0.04 -10.08
CA ILE A 54 -6.05 0.44 -11.21
C ILE A 54 -5.10 0.77 -12.38
N PRO A 55 -5.19 0.04 -13.51
CA PRO A 55 -4.40 0.33 -14.71
C PRO A 55 -4.51 1.80 -15.14
N TYR A 56 -3.42 2.33 -15.69
CA TYR A 56 -3.26 3.70 -16.19
C TYR A 56 -3.31 4.85 -15.18
N VAL A 57 -3.78 4.60 -13.94
CA VAL A 57 -3.96 5.60 -12.88
C VAL A 57 -2.92 5.40 -11.78
N GLU A 58 -3.11 4.40 -10.94
CA GLU A 58 -2.20 3.96 -9.90
C GLU A 58 -2.13 2.44 -10.03
N PRO A 59 -1.22 1.92 -10.88
CA PRO A 59 -1.31 0.52 -11.32
C PRO A 59 -0.91 -0.47 -10.24
N ALA A 60 -0.07 -0.05 -9.28
CA ALA A 60 0.31 -0.86 -8.14
C ALA A 60 0.56 -0.03 -6.88
N PHE A 61 0.41 -0.69 -5.73
CA PHE A 61 0.72 -0.15 -4.42
C PHE A 61 1.65 -1.10 -3.64
N ALA A 62 2.18 -0.58 -2.53
CA ALA A 62 2.98 -1.36 -1.59
C ALA A 62 2.12 -2.38 -0.83
N THR A 63 2.65 -3.56 -0.60
CA THR A 63 2.14 -4.53 0.35
C THR A 63 3.28 -5.26 1.04
N VAL A 64 2.97 -5.96 2.12
CA VAL A 64 3.86 -6.93 2.76
C VAL A 64 3.21 -8.30 2.78
N TYR A 65 4.03 -9.34 2.72
CA TYR A 65 3.60 -10.73 2.86
C TYR A 65 4.69 -11.55 3.59
N PRO A 66 4.32 -12.65 4.27
CA PRO A 66 5.29 -13.53 4.90
C PRO A 66 6.33 -14.08 3.91
N ILE A 67 7.59 -14.11 4.35
CA ILE A 67 8.70 -14.71 3.61
C ILE A 67 8.53 -16.23 3.64
N GLU A 68 8.59 -16.84 2.46
CA GLU A 68 8.56 -18.29 2.25
C GLU A 68 9.87 -18.77 1.62
N ASP A 69 10.09 -20.08 1.58
CA ASP A 69 11.34 -20.67 1.09
C ASP A 69 11.73 -20.19 -0.32
N GLN A 70 10.73 -19.97 -1.18
CA GLN A 70 10.89 -19.49 -2.55
C GLN A 70 11.45 -18.06 -2.65
N ASP A 71 11.34 -17.26 -1.59
CA ASP A 71 11.80 -15.87 -1.60
C ASP A 71 13.28 -15.75 -1.23
N HIS A 72 13.88 -16.76 -0.58
CA HIS A 72 15.26 -16.67 -0.08
C HIS A 72 16.26 -16.36 -1.18
N VAL A 73 16.12 -16.98 -2.36
CA VAL A 73 16.97 -16.68 -3.53
C VAL A 73 16.83 -15.22 -3.95
N SER A 74 15.60 -14.70 -4.02
CA SER A 74 15.33 -13.31 -4.40
C SER A 74 15.83 -12.31 -3.34
N LEU A 75 15.78 -12.67 -2.06
CA LEU A 75 16.34 -11.89 -0.94
C LEU A 75 17.87 -11.84 -1.01
N GLU A 76 18.53 -12.97 -1.27
CA GLU A 76 19.99 -13.05 -1.43
C GLU A 76 20.48 -12.24 -2.64
N GLN A 77 19.73 -12.27 -3.74
CA GLN A 77 20.02 -11.47 -4.94
C GLN A 77 19.65 -9.98 -4.80
N GLY A 78 19.01 -9.59 -3.69
CA GLY A 78 18.54 -8.21 -3.46
C GLY A 78 17.37 -7.77 -4.34
N LEU A 79 16.70 -8.72 -5.00
CA LEU A 79 15.47 -8.48 -5.77
C LEU A 79 14.27 -8.27 -4.86
N LEU A 80 14.24 -8.96 -3.72
CA LEU A 80 13.34 -8.70 -2.59
C LEU A 80 14.14 -8.14 -1.41
N THR A 81 13.43 -7.50 -0.47
CA THR A 81 14.00 -7.10 0.81
C THR A 81 12.99 -7.27 1.92
N THR A 82 13.49 -7.47 3.14
CA THR A 82 12.68 -7.39 4.35
C THR A 82 12.09 -5.99 4.49
N ALA A 83 10.81 -5.93 4.89
CA ALA A 83 10.09 -4.67 5.01
C ALA A 83 10.70 -3.78 6.11
N HIS A 84 11.22 -2.61 5.70
CA HIS A 84 11.53 -1.52 6.61
C HIS A 84 10.42 -0.47 6.53
N GLY A 85 10.11 0.13 7.66
CA GLY A 85 9.02 1.09 7.79
C GLY A 85 9.10 1.85 9.09
N VAL A 86 7.97 2.42 9.49
CA VAL A 86 7.85 3.26 10.67
C VAL A 86 6.68 2.80 11.49
N VAL A 87 6.91 2.58 12.78
CA VAL A 87 5.84 2.42 13.76
C VAL A 87 5.38 3.80 14.20
N HIS A 88 4.14 4.14 13.91
CA HIS A 88 3.45 5.31 14.42
C HIS A 88 2.58 4.92 15.62
N LEU A 89 2.81 5.55 16.78
CA LEU A 89 1.89 5.50 17.90
C LEU A 89 0.76 6.50 17.66
N ILE A 90 -0.44 6.02 17.36
CA ILE A 90 -1.59 6.86 17.01
C ILE A 90 -2.81 6.51 17.88
N PRO A 91 -3.73 7.46 18.12
CA PRO A 91 -4.98 7.16 18.79
C PRO A 91 -5.83 6.15 17.99
N GLN A 92 -6.55 5.30 18.70
CA GLN A 92 -7.35 4.22 18.11
C GLN A 92 -8.37 4.72 17.09
N ASN A 93 -9.03 5.85 17.36
CA ASN A 93 -10.03 6.41 16.46
C ASN A 93 -9.42 6.92 15.14
N GLU A 94 -8.23 7.52 15.19
CA GLU A 94 -7.51 7.92 13.98
C GLU A 94 -7.08 6.69 13.16
N PHE A 95 -6.63 5.63 13.82
CA PHE A 95 -6.32 4.36 13.14
C PHE A 95 -7.56 3.78 12.44
N LEU A 96 -8.74 3.82 13.07
CA LEU A 96 -9.98 3.37 12.43
C LEU A 96 -10.31 4.17 11.16
N ARG A 97 -10.05 5.49 11.13
CA ARG A 97 -10.22 6.29 9.91
C ARG A 97 -9.29 5.83 8.78
N ILE A 98 -8.07 5.43 9.10
CA ILE A 98 -7.14 4.82 8.12
C ILE A 98 -7.75 3.51 7.62
N VAL A 99 -8.10 2.58 8.52
CA VAL A 99 -8.69 1.27 8.17
C VAL A 99 -9.92 1.42 7.27
N TYR A 100 -10.79 2.40 7.53
CA TYR A 100 -12.00 2.62 6.72
C TYR A 100 -11.75 3.36 5.40
N SER A 101 -10.57 3.96 5.21
CA SER A 101 -10.19 4.64 3.96
C SER A 101 -9.19 3.86 3.11
N GLU A 102 -8.58 2.80 3.64
CA GLU A 102 -7.76 1.84 2.88
C GLU A 102 -8.62 0.88 2.04
N GLY A 103 -7.97 0.20 1.08
CA GLY A 103 -8.61 -0.85 0.29
C GLY A 103 -9.20 -1.94 1.19
N GLY A 104 -10.47 -2.28 0.98
CA GLY A 104 -11.22 -3.24 1.80
C GLY A 104 -12.04 -2.59 2.93
N ASN A 105 -11.79 -1.32 3.25
CA ASN A 105 -12.60 -0.49 4.17
C ASN A 105 -12.90 -1.17 5.52
N GLY A 106 -11.92 -1.90 6.07
CA GLY A 106 -12.05 -2.64 7.34
C GLY A 106 -12.79 -3.98 7.28
N HIS A 107 -12.98 -4.54 6.08
CA HIS A 107 -13.45 -5.92 5.90
C HIS A 107 -12.27 -6.80 5.51
N ARG A 108 -12.20 -7.97 6.15
CA ARG A 108 -11.19 -8.99 5.85
C ARG A 108 -11.40 -9.56 4.45
N ASP A 109 -10.31 -9.98 3.83
CA ASP A 109 -10.26 -10.73 2.57
C ASP A 109 -10.78 -9.96 1.35
N LEU A 110 -10.81 -8.63 1.44
CA LEU A 110 -11.25 -7.74 0.36
C LEU A 110 -10.08 -7.07 -0.35
N ALA A 111 -9.13 -6.47 0.38
CA ALA A 111 -7.88 -5.98 -0.19
C ALA A 111 -6.75 -6.05 0.83
N TYR A 112 -6.69 -5.10 1.78
CA TYR A 112 -5.78 -5.18 2.91
C TYR A 112 -6.45 -5.85 4.11
N ASN A 113 -5.75 -6.81 4.69
CA ASN A 113 -6.00 -7.37 5.99
C ASN A 113 -5.21 -6.59 7.04
N VAL A 114 -5.80 -6.41 8.23
CA VAL A 114 -5.09 -5.86 9.39
C VAL A 114 -4.57 -7.02 10.22
N GLU A 115 -3.26 -7.12 10.32
CA GLU A 115 -2.56 -8.19 11.02
C GLU A 115 -1.74 -7.63 12.19
N THR A 116 -1.71 -8.35 13.31
CA THR A 116 -0.83 -8.02 14.43
C THR A 116 0.51 -8.72 14.22
N VAL A 117 1.58 -7.94 14.26
CA VAL A 117 2.95 -8.38 13.98
C VAL A 117 3.91 -7.86 15.05
N THR A 118 5.06 -8.51 15.17
CA THR A 118 6.18 -8.00 15.96
C THR A 118 7.19 -7.33 15.05
N VAL A 119 7.51 -6.06 15.33
CA VAL A 119 8.49 -5.26 14.58
C VAL A 119 9.62 -4.84 15.51
N ASN A 120 10.84 -4.78 14.98
CA ASN A 120 12.03 -4.45 15.75
C ASN A 120 12.51 -3.05 15.39
N ALA A 121 12.82 -2.22 16.38
CA ALA A 121 13.45 -0.93 16.15
C ALA A 121 14.81 -1.12 15.46
N VAL A 122 15.15 -0.21 14.55
CA VAL A 122 16.45 -0.26 13.84
C VAL A 122 17.59 0.21 14.75
N ASP A 123 17.35 1.26 15.55
CA ASP A 123 18.38 1.94 16.34
C ASP A 123 18.38 1.54 17.83
N SER A 124 17.50 0.64 18.24
CA SER A 124 17.40 0.16 19.64
C SER A 124 17.09 -1.33 19.69
N SER A 125 17.22 -1.93 20.88
CA SER A 125 16.80 -3.32 21.11
C SER A 125 15.29 -3.44 21.40
N GLU A 126 14.51 -2.38 21.16
CA GLU A 126 13.07 -2.41 21.38
C GLU A 126 12.37 -3.18 20.27
N CYS A 127 11.29 -3.87 20.63
CA CYS A 127 10.35 -4.47 19.69
C CYS A 127 8.93 -4.07 20.08
N PHE A 128 8.05 -3.94 19.10
CA PHE A 128 6.69 -3.46 19.29
C PHE A 128 5.68 -4.49 18.77
N GLU A 129 4.57 -4.67 19.50
CA GLU A 129 3.38 -5.35 19.00
C GLU A 129 2.59 -4.31 18.20
N ALA A 130 2.73 -4.38 16.88
CA ALA A 130 2.17 -3.40 15.95
C ALA A 130 1.11 -4.04 15.04
N VAL A 131 0.26 -3.22 14.44
CA VAL A 131 -0.65 -3.63 13.38
C VAL A 131 -0.11 -3.19 12.04
N VAL A 132 -0.29 -4.03 11.03
CA VAL A 132 0.16 -3.78 9.65
C VAL A 132 -0.99 -4.06 8.68
N PHE A 133 -1.02 -3.33 7.57
CA PHE A 133 -1.86 -3.70 6.43
C PHE A 133 -1.09 -4.69 5.56
N ALA A 134 -1.58 -5.90 5.39
CA ALA A 134 -0.98 -6.92 4.53
C ALA A 134 -2.00 -7.40 3.50
N SER A 135 -1.54 -7.90 2.37
CA SER A 135 -2.42 -8.48 1.35
C SER A 135 -1.90 -9.85 0.93
N PRO A 136 -2.80 -10.75 0.50
CA PRO A 136 -2.38 -12.03 -0.06
C PRO A 136 -1.40 -11.84 -1.22
N ARG A 137 -0.38 -12.71 -1.29
CA ARG A 137 0.69 -12.65 -2.30
C ARG A 137 0.15 -12.70 -3.72
N GLU A 138 -0.97 -13.38 -3.94
CA GLU A 138 -1.63 -13.58 -5.23
C GLU A 138 -2.12 -12.26 -5.85
N LEU A 139 -2.23 -11.20 -5.04
CA LEU A 139 -2.55 -9.86 -5.52
C LEU A 139 -1.31 -9.11 -6.04
N THR A 140 -0.11 -9.67 -5.90
CA THR A 140 1.14 -9.09 -6.40
C THR A 140 1.53 -9.70 -7.75
N SER A 141 2.10 -8.88 -8.64
CA SER A 141 2.59 -9.35 -9.94
C SER A 141 3.63 -8.40 -10.51
N SER A 142 4.76 -8.95 -10.98
CA SER A 142 5.86 -8.19 -11.60
C SER A 142 5.46 -7.33 -12.80
N ASP A 143 4.31 -7.63 -13.42
CA ASP A 143 3.72 -6.86 -14.52
C ASP A 143 3.13 -5.51 -14.06
N HIS A 144 2.95 -5.30 -12.76
CA HIS A 144 2.34 -4.09 -12.19
C HIS A 144 3.39 -3.25 -11.49
N TRP A 145 3.71 -2.08 -12.03
CA TRP A 145 4.66 -1.16 -11.43
C TRP A 145 3.94 -0.06 -10.64
N PRO A 146 4.49 0.38 -9.49
CA PRO A 146 3.97 1.56 -8.81
C PRO A 146 4.07 2.78 -9.71
N SER A 147 3.14 3.72 -9.59
CA SER A 147 3.28 4.99 -10.32
C SER A 147 4.47 5.78 -9.79
N ARG A 148 5.06 6.64 -10.63
CA ARG A 148 6.14 7.56 -10.22
C ARG A 148 5.75 8.42 -9.04
N ARG A 149 4.55 9.00 -9.12
CA ARG A 149 3.98 9.83 -8.05
C ARG A 149 3.86 9.06 -6.73
N TYR A 150 3.41 7.80 -6.77
CA TYR A 150 3.27 6.98 -5.56
C TYR A 150 4.62 6.57 -4.99
N LEU A 151 5.55 6.10 -5.84
CA LEU A 151 6.88 5.69 -5.41
C LEU A 151 7.66 6.87 -4.80
N ASP A 152 7.61 8.04 -5.44
CA ASP A 152 8.25 9.26 -4.94
C ASP A 152 7.70 9.67 -3.56
N LEU A 153 6.38 9.51 -3.33
CA LEU A 153 5.76 9.75 -2.02
C LEU A 153 6.23 8.75 -0.94
N CYS A 154 6.37 7.47 -1.30
CA CYS A 154 6.92 6.46 -0.37
C CYS A 154 8.38 6.77 -0.04
N VAL A 155 9.18 7.12 -1.05
CA VAL A 155 10.61 7.46 -0.88
C VAL A 155 10.76 8.75 -0.06
N SER A 156 9.93 9.78 -0.28
CA SER A 156 9.98 11.01 0.52
C SER A 156 9.69 10.70 1.98
N GLY A 157 8.65 9.90 2.27
CA GLY A 157 8.34 9.46 3.62
C GLY A 157 9.46 8.65 4.26
N ALA A 158 10.12 7.77 3.49
CA ALA A 158 11.28 7.03 3.98
C ALA A 158 12.44 7.95 4.36
N ILE A 159 12.71 8.99 3.55
CA ILE A 159 13.76 9.99 3.84
C ILE A 159 13.38 10.85 5.04
N GLU A 160 12.15 11.37 5.10
CA GLU A 160 11.61 12.20 6.19
C GLU A 160 11.76 11.51 7.56
N GLN A 161 11.56 10.19 7.59
CA GLN A 161 11.59 9.40 8.81
C GLN A 161 12.98 8.84 9.14
N GLY A 162 13.96 9.01 8.25
CA GLY A 162 15.34 8.54 8.47
C GLY A 162 15.54 7.04 8.30
N LEU A 163 14.83 6.40 7.35
CA LEU A 163 15.07 4.98 7.05
C LEU A 163 16.52 4.73 6.56
N PRO A 164 17.04 3.49 6.70
CA PRO A 164 18.41 3.18 6.30
C PRO A 164 18.72 3.59 4.84
N PRO A 165 19.87 4.25 4.57
CA PRO A 165 20.19 4.74 3.22
C PRO A 165 20.16 3.66 2.14
N LYS A 166 20.64 2.45 2.46
CA LYS A 166 20.61 1.29 1.55
C LYS A 166 19.17 0.89 1.17
N TYR A 167 18.23 0.98 2.11
CA TYR A 167 16.83 0.67 1.85
C TYR A 167 16.17 1.75 0.97
N ILE A 168 16.48 3.02 1.21
CA ILE A 168 16.01 4.13 0.38
C ILE A 168 16.53 3.99 -1.06
N GLU A 169 17.80 3.62 -1.24
CA GLU A 169 18.38 3.36 -2.55
C GLU A 169 17.67 2.20 -3.26
N TRP A 170 17.40 1.09 -2.54
CA TRP A 170 16.62 -0.02 -3.08
C TRP A 170 15.20 0.40 -3.51
N MET A 171 14.51 1.25 -2.73
CA MET A 171 13.19 1.79 -3.10
C MET A 171 13.26 2.65 -4.36
N LYS A 172 14.29 3.49 -4.51
CA LYS A 172 14.48 4.35 -5.69
C LYS A 172 14.72 3.55 -6.97
N ASN A 173 15.32 2.37 -6.85
CA ASN A 173 15.63 1.49 -7.98
C ASN A 173 14.46 0.59 -8.40
N GLN A 174 13.30 0.68 -7.74
CA GLN A 174 12.13 -0.11 -8.12
C GLN A 174 11.62 0.29 -9.51
N PRO A 175 11.19 -0.68 -10.34
CA PRO A 175 10.50 -0.38 -11.59
C PRO A 175 9.31 0.54 -11.34
N CYS A 176 9.09 1.48 -12.25
CA CYS A 176 8.14 2.55 -12.03
C CYS A 176 7.37 2.89 -13.29
N TYR A 177 6.05 2.98 -13.16
CA TYR A 177 5.15 3.46 -14.19
C TYR A 177 5.12 4.98 -14.22
N ASP A 178 5.65 5.58 -15.29
CA ASP A 178 5.68 7.02 -15.51
C ASP A 178 4.64 7.45 -16.56
N PRO A 179 3.55 8.15 -16.16
CA PRO A 179 2.57 8.67 -17.11
C PRO A 179 3.17 9.56 -18.21
N ALA A 180 4.32 10.19 -18.00
CA ALA A 180 4.99 11.01 -19.01
C ALA A 180 5.57 10.18 -20.17
N LYS A 181 5.89 8.90 -19.93
CA LYS A 181 6.44 7.98 -20.93
C LYS A 181 5.37 7.22 -21.72
N LYS A 182 4.08 7.53 -21.52
CA LYS A 182 2.98 6.93 -22.28
C LYS A 182 3.13 7.21 -23.77
N THR A 183 2.99 6.18 -24.60
CA THR A 183 2.79 6.35 -26.04
C THR A 183 1.48 7.10 -26.31
N VAL A 184 1.31 7.66 -27.52
CA VAL A 184 0.05 8.32 -27.91
C VAL A 184 -1.13 7.35 -27.77
N LEU A 185 -0.94 6.09 -28.15
CA LEU A 185 -1.95 5.04 -28.06
C LEU A 185 -2.30 4.69 -26.60
N GLN A 186 -1.29 4.54 -25.73
CA GLN A 186 -1.50 4.35 -24.29
C GLN A 186 -2.21 5.55 -23.64
N ARG A 187 -1.96 6.77 -24.14
CA ARG A 187 -2.63 7.98 -23.64
C ARG A 187 -4.11 7.97 -24.01
N VAL A 188 -4.45 7.64 -25.26
CA VAL A 188 -5.84 7.45 -25.70
C VAL A 188 -6.52 6.34 -24.88
N GLY A 189 -5.86 5.19 -24.71
CA GLY A 189 -6.37 4.09 -23.89
C GLY A 189 -6.61 4.51 -22.44
N SER A 190 -5.72 5.31 -21.84
CA SER A 190 -5.88 5.80 -20.48
C SER A 190 -7.10 6.71 -20.31
N TYR A 191 -7.38 7.59 -21.30
CA TYR A 191 -8.57 8.43 -21.27
C TYR A 191 -9.84 7.61 -21.51
N ALA A 192 -9.83 6.73 -22.51
CA ALA A 192 -10.95 5.85 -22.79
C ALA A 192 -11.30 4.99 -21.57
N PHE A 193 -10.30 4.44 -20.87
CA PHE A 193 -10.49 3.68 -19.64
C PHE A 193 -11.03 4.56 -18.51
N GLY A 194 -10.42 5.73 -18.32
CA GLY A 194 -10.83 6.67 -17.27
C GLY A 194 -12.27 7.18 -17.40
N ILE A 195 -12.73 7.44 -18.63
CA ILE A 195 -14.08 7.99 -18.90
C ILE A 195 -15.18 7.09 -18.34
N TRP A 196 -15.08 5.78 -18.53
CA TRP A 196 -16.09 4.87 -18.00
C TRP A 196 -15.77 4.49 -16.55
N PHE A 197 -14.51 4.23 -16.20
CA PHE A 197 -14.17 3.66 -14.90
C PHE A 197 -14.24 4.68 -13.74
N ILE A 198 -13.73 5.90 -13.95
CA ILE A 198 -13.61 6.90 -12.87
C ILE A 198 -14.98 7.32 -12.29
N PRO A 199 -16.02 7.62 -13.09
CA PRO A 199 -17.32 8.02 -12.53
C PRO A 199 -17.95 6.94 -11.63
N PHE A 200 -17.91 5.67 -12.04
CA PHE A 200 -18.45 4.57 -11.23
C PHE A 200 -17.62 4.32 -9.97
N THR A 201 -16.29 4.40 -10.06
CA THR A 201 -15.45 4.28 -8.85
C THR A 201 -15.72 5.41 -7.87
N MET A 202 -15.82 6.66 -8.33
CA MET A 202 -16.11 7.81 -7.47
C MET A 202 -17.48 7.72 -6.80
N LEU A 203 -18.49 7.22 -7.51
CA LEU A 203 -19.83 6.99 -6.95
C LEU A 203 -19.80 6.00 -5.77
N LEU A 204 -18.95 4.97 -5.82
CA LEU A 204 -18.79 4.00 -4.74
C LEU A 204 -17.85 4.51 -3.63
N PHE A 205 -16.75 5.19 -4.00
CA PHE A 205 -15.72 5.61 -3.05
C PHE A 205 -16.10 6.83 -2.21
N MET A 206 -16.80 7.82 -2.78
CA MET A 206 -17.15 9.05 -2.05
C MET A 206 -17.98 8.79 -0.79
N PRO A 207 -19.05 7.98 -0.82
CA PRO A 207 -19.79 7.60 0.38
C PRO A 207 -18.90 6.90 1.41
N MET A 208 -18.02 5.99 0.98
CA MET A 208 -17.12 5.28 1.88
C MET A 208 -16.14 6.24 2.58
N VAL A 209 -15.53 7.17 1.84
CA VAL A 209 -14.63 8.20 2.40
C VAL A 209 -15.38 9.10 3.40
N TYR A 210 -16.62 9.46 3.09
CA TYR A 210 -17.46 10.25 3.99
C TYR A 210 -17.74 9.50 5.31
N LEU A 211 -18.13 8.21 5.23
CA LEU A 211 -18.36 7.37 6.40
C LEU A 211 -17.08 7.16 7.22
N ALA A 212 -15.95 6.93 6.56
CA ALA A 212 -14.64 6.79 7.22
C ALA A 212 -14.28 8.03 8.04
N LYS A 213 -14.52 9.24 7.51
CA LYS A 213 -14.31 10.51 8.26
C LYS A 213 -15.22 10.67 9.47
N LYS A 214 -16.38 10.01 9.47
CA LYS A 214 -17.30 9.94 10.60
C LYS A 214 -16.99 8.77 11.55
N GLU A 215 -15.89 8.05 11.32
CA GLU A 215 -15.49 6.87 12.11
C GLU A 215 -16.56 5.76 12.04
N ILE A 216 -17.33 5.74 10.96
CA ILE A 216 -18.36 4.74 10.69
C ILE A 216 -17.78 3.75 9.69
N LYS A 217 -17.73 2.47 10.08
CA LYS A 217 -17.37 1.39 9.17
C LYS A 217 -18.35 1.37 7.98
N PRO A 218 -17.88 1.49 6.73
CA PRO A 218 -18.77 1.43 5.57
C PRO A 218 -19.54 0.10 5.52
N PRO A 219 -20.84 0.08 5.13
CA PRO A 219 -21.56 -1.17 4.94
C PRO A 219 -20.87 -2.07 3.91
N LEU A 220 -20.83 -3.39 4.17
CA LEU A 220 -20.13 -4.39 3.33
C LEU A 220 -20.48 -4.32 1.84
N LEU A 221 -21.70 -3.88 1.51
CA LEU A 221 -22.15 -3.71 0.13
C LEU A 221 -21.21 -2.81 -0.70
N PHE A 222 -20.75 -1.69 -0.14
CA PHE A 222 -19.91 -0.74 -0.88
C PHE A 222 -18.54 -1.31 -1.29
N PRO A 223 -17.71 -1.87 -0.38
CA PRO A 223 -16.44 -2.46 -0.77
C PRO A 223 -16.60 -3.70 -1.64
N VAL A 224 -17.65 -4.52 -1.46
CA VAL A 224 -17.96 -5.65 -2.37
C VAL A 224 -18.25 -5.14 -3.78
N CYS A 225 -19.09 -4.11 -3.93
CA CYS A 225 -19.34 -3.49 -5.22
C CYS A 225 -18.06 -2.86 -5.82
N ALA A 226 -17.24 -2.19 -5.00
CA ALA A 226 -15.99 -1.60 -5.45
C ALA A 226 -14.98 -2.64 -5.95
N LEU A 227 -14.92 -3.80 -5.29
CA LEU A 227 -14.12 -4.93 -5.76
C LEU A 227 -14.67 -5.55 -7.03
N GLY A 228 -16.00 -5.72 -7.13
CA GLY A 228 -16.65 -6.18 -8.34
C GLY A 228 -16.33 -5.28 -9.54
N LEU A 229 -16.45 -3.96 -9.36
CA LEU A 229 -16.10 -2.97 -10.37
C LEU A 229 -14.59 -3.02 -10.71
N SER A 230 -13.72 -3.16 -9.71
CA SER A 230 -12.27 -3.27 -9.92
C SER A 230 -11.91 -4.55 -10.70
N SER A 231 -12.54 -5.67 -10.37
CA SER A 231 -12.38 -6.94 -11.07
C SER A 231 -12.89 -6.87 -12.51
N LEU A 232 -14.03 -6.21 -12.74
CA LEU A 232 -14.54 -5.94 -14.09
C LEU A 232 -13.56 -5.07 -14.89
N GLY A 233 -13.08 -3.98 -14.28
CA GLY A 233 -12.08 -3.08 -14.88
C GLY A 233 -10.79 -3.82 -15.26
N ARG A 234 -10.27 -4.67 -14.38
CA ARG A 234 -9.12 -5.54 -14.67
C ARG A 234 -9.41 -6.54 -15.79
N GLY A 235 -10.61 -7.12 -15.84
CA GLY A 235 -11.04 -8.02 -16.91
C GLY A 235 -11.08 -7.32 -18.26
N VAL A 236 -11.81 -6.19 -18.35
CA VAL A 236 -11.86 -5.34 -19.55
C VAL A 236 -10.45 -4.91 -19.98
N HIS A 237 -9.60 -4.58 -19.01
CA HIS A 237 -8.22 -4.25 -19.28
C HIS A 237 -7.44 -5.43 -19.89
N LYS A 238 -7.45 -6.58 -19.21
CA LYS A 238 -6.69 -7.78 -19.58
C LYS A 238 -7.07 -8.32 -20.96
N TYR A 239 -8.37 -8.37 -21.26
CA TYR A 239 -8.88 -9.03 -22.47
C TYR A 239 -9.11 -8.09 -23.66
N ALA A 240 -9.12 -6.77 -23.46
CA ALA A 240 -9.32 -5.81 -24.54
C ALA A 240 -8.26 -4.69 -24.54
N PHE A 241 -8.22 -3.84 -23.51
CA PHE A 241 -7.37 -2.64 -23.55
C PHE A 241 -5.88 -2.97 -23.66
N ARG A 242 -5.39 -4.02 -23.00
CA ARG A 242 -3.97 -4.41 -23.04
C ARG A 242 -3.50 -4.69 -24.48
N HIS A 243 -4.35 -5.33 -25.27
CA HIS A 243 -4.02 -5.70 -26.66
C HIS A 243 -4.13 -4.53 -27.64
N ILE A 244 -4.99 -3.55 -27.34
CA ILE A 244 -5.23 -2.42 -28.24
C ILE A 244 -4.35 -1.22 -27.87
N PHE A 245 -4.19 -0.94 -26.57
CA PHE A 245 -3.60 0.28 -26.05
C PHE A 245 -2.28 0.09 -25.30
N GLY A 246 -1.82 -1.16 -25.09
CA GLY A 246 -0.61 -1.48 -24.34
C GLY A 246 -0.87 -1.78 -22.86
N SER A 247 0.18 -2.07 -22.08
CA SER A 247 0.02 -2.66 -20.74
C SER A 247 -0.71 -1.79 -19.73
N GLY A 248 -0.53 -0.46 -19.74
CA GLY A 248 -1.11 0.44 -18.74
C GLY A 248 -0.69 0.19 -17.29
N THR A 249 0.08 -0.87 -17.02
CA THR A 249 0.56 -1.28 -15.69
C THR A 249 2.08 -1.25 -15.61
N ASN A 250 2.77 -1.18 -16.74
CA ASN A 250 4.21 -1.00 -16.88
C ASN A 250 4.51 -0.22 -18.18
N HIS A 251 5.76 -0.21 -18.64
CA HIS A 251 6.16 0.44 -19.90
C HIS A 251 6.27 -0.49 -21.12
N ALA A 252 5.91 -1.76 -20.97
CA ALA A 252 5.77 -2.69 -22.09
C ALA A 252 4.44 -2.49 -22.85
#